data_AF-A0A2E5EJ07-F1
#
_entry.id   AF-A0A2E5EJ07-F1
#
_cell.length_a   1.000
_cell.length_b   1.000
_cell.length_c   1.000
_cell.angle_alpha   90.00
_cell.angle_beta   90.00
_cell.angle_gamma   90.00
#
_symmetry.space_group_name_H-M   'P 1'
#
loop_
_entity.id
_entity.type
_entity.pdbx_description
1 polymer ?
#
loop_
_entity_poly.entity_id
_entity_poly.type
_entity_poly.pdbx_seq_one_letter_code
_entity_poly.pdbx_strand_id
1 'polypeptide(L)'
;MKKLFDWLDDRTGYRKITKEALYEPIPGGARWRYIWGSTLTFAIAVQFITGMFLWMAYSPSAQTAWESVYYIQHEMKGGWILRGIHHWTAQAMTILLVLHLMQVLIDGAYKAPRELNFWTGLILLQLVLGLSLTGYLLPWDQKGYWATKVATNLMGLVPWVGDDLQRLVVGGSDYGHHTLTRFFALHAGVLPMGIIALIGAHIYFFRKQGIHTKKPHKKKDGMFWPDQVLMDAVACLAVLITVLVFVRMFHGAHLSAPANPAESFPARPDWYFLFLFQFLKYFEGGREILGAIIIPGAVMTFMFVMPFLGGWKLGHRFNVFFIVVLLVGAGYLTWEAMDADKRNPEYQAALVQSDKDSHRVVELARGLGIPPEGAVTLLVNDPKTQGPKLFAQNCASCHRYDGHDGLGNEPADPQSAPDLLGVGSREWLTRFLNPEHIGTTNFFGNTAFKNGQMVKWVNRKLKNHFKNESEMTDDELDDREELNQVIFAISAEAQLHYQAEVDAADFPDADDRKDLIFDSACIDCHNYEDEYEPGETDGPDLTGYGSRQWLTELISNPANPKHYGENNDRMPAFGEKQMLTEPQIGVLVSWLRQEWYEPGR
;
A
#
# COMPACT_ATOMS: atom_id res chain seq x y z
N MET A 1 -1.82 51.79 -24.76
CA MET A 1 -2.72 50.64 -24.48
C MET A 1 -3.92 50.56 -25.41
N LYS A 2 -4.80 51.58 -25.53
CA LYS A 2 -6.00 51.51 -26.39
C LYS A 2 -5.73 51.14 -27.86
N LYS A 3 -4.76 51.81 -28.50
CA LYS A 3 -4.33 51.49 -29.89
C LYS A 3 -3.82 50.05 -30.07
N LEU A 4 -3.18 49.47 -29.05
CA LEU A 4 -2.70 48.08 -29.08
C LEU A 4 -3.88 47.11 -28.98
N PHE A 5 -4.84 47.37 -28.10
CA PHE A 5 -6.04 46.55 -27.98
C PHE A 5 -6.95 46.64 -29.20
N ASP A 6 -7.06 47.81 -29.82
CA ASP A 6 -7.82 48.01 -31.06
C ASP A 6 -7.12 47.32 -32.24
N TRP A 7 -5.78 47.44 -32.33
CA TRP A 7 -5.00 46.68 -33.31
C TRP A 7 -5.22 45.18 -33.15
N LEU A 8 -5.14 44.66 -31.92
CA LEU A 8 -5.35 43.23 -31.64
C LEU A 8 -6.77 42.77 -31.96
N ASP A 9 -7.78 43.58 -31.63
CA ASP A 9 -9.19 43.28 -31.90
C ASP A 9 -9.49 43.25 -33.41
N ASP A 10 -8.94 44.15 -34.19
CA ASP A 10 -9.09 44.14 -35.65
C ASP A 10 -8.56 42.84 -36.31
N ARG A 11 -7.54 42.20 -35.72
CA ARG A 11 -6.92 40.98 -36.29
C ARG A 11 -7.52 39.70 -35.73
N THR A 12 -7.96 39.71 -34.48
CA THR A 12 -8.42 38.50 -33.77
C THR A 12 -9.93 38.48 -33.53
N GLY A 13 -10.58 39.64 -33.53
CA GLY A 13 -11.99 39.80 -33.17
C GLY A 13 -12.31 39.43 -31.72
N TYR A 14 -11.32 39.39 -30.82
CA TYR A 14 -11.50 38.84 -29.47
C TYR A 14 -12.59 39.56 -28.67
N ARG A 15 -12.84 40.87 -28.89
CA ARG A 15 -13.89 41.60 -28.17
C ARG A 15 -15.28 41.11 -28.55
N LYS A 16 -15.50 40.73 -29.82
CA LYS A 16 -16.79 40.18 -30.26
C LYS A 16 -17.07 38.85 -29.56
N ILE A 17 -16.09 37.94 -29.58
CA ILE A 17 -16.17 36.64 -28.92
C ILE A 17 -16.39 36.80 -27.40
N THR A 18 -15.64 37.70 -26.78
CA THR A 18 -15.75 38.00 -25.33
C THR A 18 -17.13 38.58 -24.99
N LYS A 19 -17.66 39.48 -25.84
CA LYS A 19 -18.99 40.06 -25.64
C LYS A 19 -20.10 39.01 -25.78
N GLU A 20 -20.02 38.15 -26.78
CA GLU A 20 -20.94 37.02 -26.96
C GLU A 20 -20.85 36.03 -25.79
N ALA A 21 -19.66 35.79 -25.24
CA ALA A 21 -19.49 34.91 -24.09
C ALA A 21 -20.01 35.50 -22.76
N LEU A 22 -19.83 36.80 -22.53
CA LEU A 22 -20.16 37.44 -21.24
C LEU A 22 -21.59 37.98 -21.16
N TYR A 23 -22.19 38.38 -22.28
CA TYR A 23 -23.50 39.04 -22.31
C TYR A 23 -24.61 38.14 -22.85
N GLU A 24 -24.50 36.84 -22.63
CA GLU A 24 -25.57 35.88 -22.88
C GLU A 24 -26.76 36.18 -21.93
N PRO A 25 -27.99 36.30 -22.44
CA PRO A 25 -29.17 36.51 -21.59
C PRO A 25 -29.47 35.24 -20.77
N ILE A 26 -29.73 35.43 -19.48
CA ILE A 26 -30.19 34.38 -18.57
C ILE A 26 -31.68 34.59 -18.31
N PRO A 27 -32.55 33.75 -18.89
CA PRO A 27 -33.99 33.83 -18.64
C PRO A 27 -34.31 33.67 -17.15
N GLY A 28 -35.04 34.63 -16.59
CA GLY A 28 -35.36 34.66 -15.16
C GLY A 28 -34.18 34.93 -14.21
N GLY A 29 -33.07 35.49 -14.72
CA GLY A 29 -31.94 36.07 -13.98
C GLY A 29 -30.98 35.06 -13.33
N ALA A 30 -29.91 35.59 -12.73
CA ALA A 30 -28.86 34.81 -12.05
C ALA A 30 -29.40 33.98 -10.87
N ARG A 31 -28.90 32.75 -10.70
CA ARG A 31 -29.36 31.79 -9.69
C ARG A 31 -28.24 30.86 -9.25
N TRP A 32 -28.23 30.55 -7.94
CA TRP A 32 -27.31 29.57 -7.34
C TRP A 32 -27.44 28.18 -7.94
N ARG A 33 -28.59 27.83 -8.50
CA ARG A 33 -28.80 26.52 -9.10
C ARG A 33 -28.08 26.32 -10.45
N TYR A 34 -27.55 27.38 -11.06
CA TYR A 34 -26.83 27.30 -12.34
C TYR A 34 -25.31 27.21 -12.19
N ILE A 35 -24.79 27.27 -10.96
CA ILE A 35 -23.34 27.27 -10.70
C ILE A 35 -22.66 25.93 -11.01
N TRP A 36 -23.41 24.82 -11.01
CA TRP A 36 -22.83 23.47 -11.01
C TRP A 36 -22.01 23.16 -12.27
N GLY A 37 -22.45 23.64 -13.44
CA GLY A 37 -21.67 23.49 -14.68
C GLY A 37 -20.38 24.30 -14.67
N SER A 38 -20.42 25.52 -14.14
CA SER A 38 -19.24 26.38 -14.00
C SER A 38 -18.23 25.80 -13.01
N THR A 39 -18.69 25.27 -11.87
CA THR A 39 -17.82 24.60 -10.89
C THR A 39 -17.18 23.32 -11.44
N LEU A 40 -17.87 22.57 -12.32
CA LEU A 40 -17.28 21.42 -13.00
C LEU A 40 -16.22 21.81 -14.00
N THR A 41 -16.47 22.88 -14.78
CA THR A 41 -15.48 23.41 -15.72
C THR A 41 -14.24 23.89 -14.99
N PHE A 42 -14.41 24.55 -13.84
CA PHE A 42 -13.33 24.93 -12.95
C PHE A 42 -12.57 23.70 -12.40
N ALA A 43 -13.26 22.70 -11.88
CA ALA A 43 -12.63 21.49 -11.35
C ALA A 43 -11.81 20.77 -12.43
N ILE A 44 -12.33 20.63 -13.66
CA ILE A 44 -11.61 20.03 -14.79
C ILE A 44 -10.38 20.85 -15.18
N ALA A 45 -10.48 22.19 -15.19
CA ALA A 45 -9.32 23.05 -15.44
C ALA A 45 -8.24 22.85 -14.37
N VAL A 46 -8.62 22.78 -13.09
CA VAL A 46 -7.70 22.46 -11.99
C VAL A 46 -7.07 21.08 -12.20
N GLN A 47 -7.84 20.07 -12.61
CA GLN A 47 -7.31 18.74 -12.90
C GLN A 47 -6.27 18.73 -14.01
N PHE A 48 -6.52 19.45 -15.12
CA PHE A 48 -5.54 19.54 -16.21
C PHE A 48 -4.27 20.26 -15.80
N ILE A 49 -4.38 21.39 -15.10
CA ILE A 49 -3.22 22.15 -14.64
C ILE A 49 -2.40 21.31 -13.67
N THR A 50 -3.03 20.75 -12.64
CA THR A 50 -2.33 19.93 -11.64
C THR A 50 -1.77 18.65 -12.23
N GLY A 51 -2.53 17.96 -13.09
CA GLY A 51 -2.10 16.75 -13.78
C GLY A 51 -0.89 16.99 -14.69
N MET A 52 -0.84 18.13 -15.39
CA MET A 52 0.32 18.50 -16.20
C MET A 52 1.60 18.67 -15.36
N PHE A 53 1.52 19.32 -14.19
CA PHE A 53 2.68 19.44 -13.30
C PHE A 53 3.07 18.10 -12.66
N LEU A 54 2.09 17.26 -12.31
CA LEU A 54 2.36 15.92 -11.79
C LEU A 54 3.02 15.02 -12.83
N TRP A 55 2.60 15.11 -14.09
CA TRP A 55 3.25 14.40 -15.20
C TRP A 55 4.74 14.72 -15.26
N MET A 56 5.14 15.99 -15.12
CA MET A 56 6.56 16.39 -15.18
C MET A 56 7.45 15.73 -14.11
N ALA A 57 6.87 15.19 -13.03
CA ALA A 57 7.60 14.54 -11.94
C ALA A 57 7.30 13.03 -11.80
N TYR A 58 6.38 12.48 -12.61
CA TYR A 58 5.92 11.10 -12.49
C TYR A 58 6.64 10.16 -13.48
N SER A 59 7.02 8.97 -13.01
CA SER A 59 7.70 7.95 -13.81
C SER A 59 6.84 6.69 -13.95
N PRO A 60 6.25 6.40 -15.12
CA PRO A 60 5.29 5.30 -15.29
C PRO A 60 5.98 3.93 -15.46
N SER A 61 6.60 3.39 -14.40
CA SER A 61 7.08 2.01 -14.37
C SER A 61 6.72 1.30 -13.06
N ALA A 62 6.59 -0.03 -13.09
CA ALA A 62 6.30 -0.81 -11.87
C ALA A 62 7.37 -0.64 -10.78
N GLN A 63 8.61 -0.32 -11.17
CA GLN A 63 9.72 -0.05 -10.23
C GLN A 63 9.73 1.41 -9.72
N THR A 64 9.43 2.38 -10.59
CA THR A 64 9.64 3.82 -10.32
C THR A 64 8.37 4.62 -10.03
N ALA A 65 7.18 4.07 -10.28
CA ALA A 65 5.94 4.82 -10.11
C ALA A 65 5.67 5.19 -8.66
N TRP A 66 5.74 4.21 -7.75
CA TRP A 66 5.59 4.47 -6.33
C TRP A 66 6.67 5.43 -5.82
N GLU A 67 7.92 5.25 -6.26
CA GLU A 67 9.06 6.11 -5.93
C GLU A 67 8.83 7.56 -6.37
N SER A 68 8.41 7.79 -7.61
CA SER A 68 8.12 9.14 -8.11
C SER A 68 6.95 9.80 -7.36
N VAL A 69 5.94 9.02 -6.94
CA VAL A 69 4.84 9.54 -6.12
C VAL A 69 5.30 9.82 -4.68
N TYR A 70 6.18 8.99 -4.12
CA TYR A 70 6.84 9.24 -2.85
C TYR A 70 7.63 10.56 -2.91
N TYR A 71 8.44 10.77 -3.96
CA TYR A 71 9.16 12.02 -4.19
C TYR A 71 8.22 13.23 -4.25
N ILE A 72 7.13 13.15 -5.03
CA ILE A 72 6.12 14.21 -5.11
C ILE A 72 5.50 14.50 -3.73
N GLN A 73 5.22 13.46 -2.95
CA GLN A 73 4.53 13.57 -1.67
C GLN A 73 5.42 14.06 -0.52
N HIS A 74 6.70 13.67 -0.49
CA HIS A 74 7.56 13.88 0.68
C HIS A 74 8.76 14.80 0.41
N GLU A 75 9.31 14.81 -0.80
CA GLU A 75 10.58 15.49 -1.11
C GLU A 75 10.38 16.77 -1.93
N MET A 76 9.47 16.75 -2.90
CA MET A 76 9.21 17.89 -3.79
C MET A 76 8.56 19.04 -3.01
N LYS A 77 9.20 20.22 -3.00
CA LYS A 77 8.68 21.40 -2.33
C LYS A 77 7.28 21.78 -2.84
N GLY A 78 6.28 21.67 -1.98
CA GLY A 78 4.87 21.92 -2.32
C GLY A 78 4.21 20.80 -3.15
N GLY A 79 4.89 19.68 -3.39
CA GLY A 79 4.38 18.55 -4.15
C GLY A 79 3.20 17.85 -3.48
N TRP A 80 3.21 17.72 -2.15
CA TRP A 80 2.06 17.20 -1.40
C TRP A 80 0.80 18.06 -1.59
N ILE A 81 0.95 19.38 -1.72
CA ILE A 81 -0.16 20.30 -2.01
C ILE A 81 -0.68 20.06 -3.43
N LEU A 82 0.23 20.01 -4.41
CA LEU A 82 -0.11 19.75 -5.81
C LEU A 82 -0.86 18.43 -5.99
N ARG A 83 -0.30 17.34 -5.44
CA ARG A 83 -0.90 15.99 -5.45
C ARG A 83 -2.23 15.97 -4.69
N GLY A 84 -2.27 16.63 -3.54
CA GLY A 84 -3.49 16.76 -2.75
C GLY A 84 -4.61 17.47 -3.52
N ILE A 85 -4.33 18.61 -4.15
CA ILE A 85 -5.33 19.35 -4.95
C ILE A 85 -5.85 18.46 -6.07
N HIS A 86 -4.98 17.75 -6.79
CA HIS A 86 -5.39 16.83 -7.85
C HIS A 86 -6.34 15.74 -7.32
N HIS A 87 -5.95 15.06 -6.23
CA HIS A 87 -6.75 14.00 -5.62
C HIS A 87 -8.11 14.50 -5.10
N TRP A 88 -8.12 15.51 -4.22
CA TRP A 88 -9.35 15.99 -3.58
C TRP A 88 -10.27 16.74 -4.55
N THR A 89 -9.73 17.37 -5.60
CA THR A 89 -10.55 17.94 -6.67
C THR A 89 -11.26 16.83 -7.46
N ALA A 90 -10.68 15.62 -7.59
CA ALA A 90 -11.34 14.51 -8.30
C ALA A 90 -12.54 14.00 -7.48
N GLN A 91 -12.37 13.93 -6.15
CA GLN A 91 -13.44 13.62 -5.21
C GLN A 91 -14.59 14.65 -5.31
N ALA A 92 -14.24 15.94 -5.26
CA ALA A 92 -15.22 17.03 -5.37
C ALA A 92 -15.92 17.03 -6.74
N MET A 93 -15.19 16.80 -7.83
CA MET A 93 -15.72 16.75 -9.20
C MET A 93 -16.80 15.67 -9.33
N THR A 94 -16.61 14.50 -8.70
CA THR A 94 -17.59 13.41 -8.72
C THR A 94 -18.92 13.84 -8.06
N ILE A 95 -18.86 14.55 -6.93
CA ILE A 95 -20.04 15.10 -6.26
C ILE A 95 -20.72 16.15 -7.14
N LEU A 96 -19.95 17.11 -7.67
CA LEU A 96 -20.45 18.18 -8.53
C LEU A 96 -21.14 17.64 -9.79
N LEU A 97 -20.65 16.53 -10.32
CA LEU A 97 -21.18 15.88 -11.50
C LEU A 97 -22.54 15.21 -11.23
N VAL A 98 -22.73 14.60 -10.06
CA VAL A 98 -24.06 14.12 -9.62
C VAL A 98 -25.02 15.29 -9.44
N LEU A 99 -24.59 16.37 -8.78
CA LEU A 99 -25.41 17.58 -8.58
C LEU A 99 -25.82 18.23 -9.91
N HIS A 100 -24.90 18.28 -10.88
CA HIS A 100 -25.17 18.81 -12.21
C HIS A 100 -26.16 17.93 -12.98
N LEU A 101 -25.99 16.59 -12.95
CA LEU A 101 -26.93 15.65 -13.56
C LEU A 101 -28.33 15.79 -12.94
N MET A 102 -28.42 15.87 -11.61
CA MET A 102 -29.68 16.10 -10.91
C MET A 102 -30.34 17.41 -11.32
N GLN A 103 -29.57 18.50 -11.41
CA GLN A 103 -30.07 19.80 -11.89
C GLN A 103 -30.69 19.64 -13.28
N VAL A 104 -29.98 19.02 -14.22
CA VAL A 104 -30.43 18.85 -15.61
C VAL A 104 -31.74 18.06 -15.68
N LEU A 105 -31.84 16.98 -14.90
CA LEU A 105 -33.03 16.13 -14.86
C LEU A 105 -34.22 16.81 -14.17
N ILE A 106 -34.02 17.46 -13.03
CA ILE A 106 -35.07 18.18 -12.29
C ILE A 106 -35.61 19.36 -13.11
N ASP A 107 -34.72 20.09 -13.81
CA ASP A 107 -35.12 21.22 -14.65
C ASP A 107 -35.71 20.82 -15.99
N GLY A 108 -35.59 19.55 -16.40
CA GLY A 108 -36.01 19.12 -17.72
C GLY A 108 -35.12 19.68 -18.83
N ALA A 109 -33.88 20.06 -18.52
CA ALA A 109 -32.92 20.61 -19.47
C ALA A 109 -32.41 19.58 -20.50
N TYR A 110 -32.83 18.32 -20.38
CA TYR A 110 -32.57 17.22 -21.30
C TYR A 110 -33.63 17.08 -22.42
N LYS A 111 -34.73 17.84 -22.35
CA LYS A 111 -35.81 17.82 -23.35
C LYS A 111 -35.46 18.62 -24.60
N ALA A 112 -36.21 18.38 -25.68
CA ALA A 112 -36.11 19.12 -26.94
C ALA A 112 -35.99 20.64 -26.74
N PRO A 113 -35.06 21.32 -27.44
CA PRO A 113 -34.12 20.83 -28.46
C PRO A 113 -32.71 20.45 -27.91
N ARG A 114 -32.60 20.04 -26.63
CA ARG A 114 -31.31 19.88 -25.91
C ARG A 114 -30.85 18.43 -25.75
N GLU A 115 -31.35 17.51 -26.56
CA GLU A 115 -31.04 16.08 -26.49
C GLU A 115 -29.55 15.82 -26.72
N LEU A 116 -28.95 16.47 -27.73
CA LEU A 116 -27.52 16.37 -28.02
C LEU A 116 -26.64 16.89 -26.87
N ASN A 117 -27.08 17.97 -26.21
CA ASN A 117 -26.37 18.49 -25.04
C ASN A 117 -26.42 17.49 -23.89
N PHE A 118 -27.56 16.83 -23.69
CA PHE A 118 -27.69 15.80 -22.66
C PHE A 118 -26.81 14.57 -22.96
N TRP A 119 -26.80 14.06 -24.20
CA TRP A 119 -25.96 12.91 -24.55
C TRP A 119 -24.47 13.19 -24.46
N THR A 120 -24.02 14.37 -24.88
CA THR A 120 -22.62 14.77 -24.64
C THR A 120 -22.30 14.81 -23.14
N GLY A 121 -23.24 15.26 -22.30
CA GLY A 121 -23.13 15.18 -20.84
C GLY A 121 -23.02 13.74 -20.31
N LEU A 122 -23.81 12.79 -20.85
CA LEU A 122 -23.70 11.37 -20.48
C LEU A 122 -22.37 10.75 -20.90
N ILE A 123 -21.83 11.12 -22.06
CA ILE A 123 -20.51 10.63 -22.49
C ILE A 123 -19.41 11.23 -21.61
N LEU A 124 -19.48 12.54 -21.31
CA LEU A 124 -18.55 13.20 -20.38
C LEU A 124 -18.59 12.56 -18.99
N LEU A 125 -19.78 12.18 -18.50
CA LEU A 125 -19.94 11.43 -17.26
C LEU A 125 -19.11 10.14 -17.27
N GLN A 126 -19.23 9.33 -18.32
CA GLN A 126 -18.47 8.08 -18.43
C GLN A 126 -16.96 8.32 -18.55
N LEU A 127 -16.53 9.36 -19.27
CA LEU A 127 -15.11 9.69 -19.37
C LEU A 127 -14.50 10.14 -18.03
N VAL A 128 -15.24 10.89 -17.22
CA VAL A 128 -14.78 11.30 -15.88
C VAL A 128 -14.68 10.10 -14.94
N LEU A 129 -15.65 9.17 -14.98
CA LEU A 129 -15.56 7.91 -14.24
C LEU A 129 -14.40 7.03 -14.74
N GLY A 130 -14.15 7.01 -16.05
CA GLY A 130 -13.01 6.32 -16.65
C GLY A 130 -11.67 6.90 -16.20
N LEU A 131 -11.51 8.24 -16.21
CA LEU A 131 -10.33 8.92 -15.69
C LEU A 131 -10.08 8.62 -14.22
N SER A 132 -11.16 8.55 -13.44
CA SER A 132 -11.09 8.20 -12.02
C SER A 132 -10.50 6.80 -11.86
N LEU A 133 -10.97 5.81 -12.64
CA LEU A 133 -10.44 4.45 -12.60
C LEU A 133 -8.98 4.38 -13.06
N THR A 134 -8.63 5.02 -14.18
CA THR A 134 -7.27 4.95 -14.72
C THR A 134 -6.25 5.69 -13.87
N GLY A 135 -6.67 6.73 -13.15
CA GLY A 135 -5.81 7.48 -12.23
C GLY A 135 -5.45 6.73 -10.94
N TYR A 136 -6.33 5.83 -10.46
CA TYR A 136 -6.10 5.04 -9.24
C TYR A 136 -4.88 4.13 -9.32
N LEU A 137 -4.55 3.62 -10.51
CA LEU A 137 -3.42 2.72 -10.69
C LEU A 137 -2.07 3.46 -10.60
N LEU A 138 -2.04 4.75 -10.92
CA LEU A 138 -0.79 5.49 -11.14
C LEU A 138 0.13 5.56 -9.90
N PRO A 139 -0.37 5.68 -8.65
CA PRO A 139 0.48 5.57 -7.46
C PRO A 139 1.19 4.23 -7.29
N TRP A 140 0.71 3.16 -7.96
CA TRP A 140 1.27 1.81 -7.88
C TRP A 140 1.42 1.29 -6.44
N ASP A 141 0.42 1.59 -5.60
CA ASP A 141 0.29 1.09 -4.24
C ASP A 141 -0.66 -0.12 -4.18
N GLN A 142 -0.69 -0.82 -3.03
CA GLN A 142 -1.54 -2.00 -2.85
C GLN A 142 -3.01 -1.73 -3.20
N LYS A 143 -3.56 -0.60 -2.77
CA LYS A 143 -4.95 -0.24 -3.06
C LYS A 143 -5.18 -0.09 -4.58
N GLY A 144 -4.37 0.71 -5.26
CA GLY A 144 -4.52 0.99 -6.69
C GLY A 144 -4.33 -0.24 -7.58
N TYR A 145 -3.35 -1.08 -7.26
CA TYR A 145 -3.06 -2.32 -7.98
C TYR A 145 -4.24 -3.30 -7.90
N TRP A 146 -4.68 -3.64 -6.69
CA TRP A 146 -5.73 -4.64 -6.49
C TRP A 146 -7.11 -4.13 -6.94
N ALA A 147 -7.42 -2.84 -6.73
CA ALA A 147 -8.66 -2.24 -7.23
C ALA A 147 -8.73 -2.28 -8.77
N THR A 148 -7.60 -2.02 -9.44
CA THR A 148 -7.54 -2.10 -10.90
C THR A 148 -7.74 -3.53 -11.38
N LYS A 149 -7.09 -4.50 -10.74
CA LYS A 149 -7.25 -5.93 -11.06
C LYS A 149 -8.71 -6.37 -11.02
N VAL A 150 -9.47 -5.94 -10.01
CA VAL A 150 -10.92 -6.19 -9.94
C VAL A 150 -11.65 -5.55 -11.13
N ALA A 151 -11.39 -4.29 -11.44
CA ALA A 151 -12.08 -3.57 -12.51
C ALA A 151 -11.82 -4.16 -13.91
N THR A 152 -10.59 -4.54 -14.22
CA THR A 152 -10.23 -5.16 -15.50
C THR A 152 -10.68 -6.62 -15.59
N ASN A 153 -10.79 -7.35 -14.47
CA ASN A 153 -11.44 -8.66 -14.47
C ASN A 153 -12.93 -8.57 -14.85
N LEU A 154 -13.64 -7.54 -14.35
CA LEU A 154 -15.04 -7.28 -14.75
C LEU A 154 -15.17 -6.96 -16.25
N MET A 155 -14.16 -6.32 -16.85
CA MET A 155 -14.10 -6.06 -18.29
C MET A 155 -13.98 -7.36 -19.09
N GLY A 156 -13.29 -8.37 -18.56
CA GLY A 156 -13.20 -9.72 -19.14
C GLY A 156 -14.57 -10.40 -19.32
N LEU A 157 -15.56 -10.03 -18.50
CA LEU A 157 -16.92 -10.59 -18.57
C LEU A 157 -17.71 -10.12 -19.81
N VAL A 158 -17.21 -9.16 -20.59
CA VAL A 158 -17.89 -8.67 -21.79
C VAL A 158 -18.02 -9.80 -22.82
N PRO A 159 -19.26 -10.15 -23.24
CA PRO A 159 -19.44 -11.22 -24.21
C PRO A 159 -18.66 -10.96 -25.51
N TRP A 160 -18.14 -12.03 -26.09
CA TRP A 160 -17.42 -12.07 -27.38
C TRP A 160 -16.03 -11.45 -27.42
N VAL A 161 -15.78 -10.34 -26.72
CA VAL A 161 -14.53 -9.56 -26.83
C VAL A 161 -13.84 -9.27 -25.49
N GLY A 162 -14.44 -9.68 -24.37
CA GLY A 162 -13.96 -9.33 -23.02
C GLY A 162 -12.55 -9.80 -22.73
N ASP A 163 -12.25 -11.07 -23.00
CA ASP A 163 -10.91 -11.65 -22.77
C ASP A 163 -9.82 -10.91 -23.57
N ASP A 164 -10.09 -10.62 -24.85
CA ASP A 164 -9.14 -9.92 -25.71
C ASP A 164 -8.97 -8.46 -25.26
N LEU A 165 -10.04 -7.80 -24.83
CA LEU A 165 -9.99 -6.44 -24.31
C LEU A 165 -9.22 -6.38 -22.99
N GLN A 166 -9.46 -7.33 -22.08
CA GLN A 166 -8.72 -7.44 -20.82
C GLN A 166 -7.23 -7.66 -21.08
N ARG A 167 -6.87 -8.61 -21.96
CA ARG A 167 -5.47 -8.85 -22.36
C ARG A 167 -4.83 -7.62 -23.00
N LEU A 168 -5.59 -6.86 -23.79
CA LEU A 168 -5.13 -5.61 -24.39
C LEU A 168 -4.90 -4.51 -23.33
N VAL A 169 -5.73 -4.43 -22.30
CA VAL A 169 -5.59 -3.42 -21.26
C VAL A 169 -4.47 -3.78 -20.27
N VAL A 170 -4.38 -5.05 -19.87
CA VAL A 170 -3.32 -5.55 -18.97
C VAL A 170 -1.97 -5.59 -19.70
N GLY A 171 -1.93 -6.07 -20.93
CA GLY A 171 -0.74 -6.03 -21.78
C GLY A 171 0.36 -7.03 -21.46
N GLY A 172 0.12 -7.97 -20.56
CA GLY A 172 1.05 -9.03 -20.17
C GLY A 172 0.32 -10.22 -19.55
N SER A 173 1.08 -11.21 -19.07
CA SER A 173 0.53 -12.36 -18.32
C SER A 173 -0.02 -11.97 -16.96
N ASP A 174 0.50 -10.89 -16.37
CA ASP A 174 0.02 -10.28 -15.12
C ASP A 174 0.20 -8.75 -15.17
N TYR A 175 -0.33 -8.05 -14.17
CA TYR A 175 -0.24 -6.59 -14.05
C TYR A 175 1.21 -6.17 -13.77
N GLY A 176 1.73 -5.26 -14.59
CA GLY A 176 3.10 -4.79 -14.48
C GLY A 176 3.38 -3.54 -15.30
N HIS A 177 4.63 -3.40 -15.76
CA HIS A 177 5.11 -2.23 -16.50
C HIS A 177 4.23 -1.86 -17.71
N HIS A 178 3.83 -2.84 -18.53
CA HIS A 178 2.98 -2.58 -19.70
C HIS A 178 1.57 -2.11 -19.32
N THR A 179 1.01 -2.61 -18.23
CA THR A 179 -0.29 -2.16 -17.73
C THR A 179 -0.20 -0.70 -17.31
N LEU A 180 0.80 -0.37 -16.49
CA LEU A 180 0.94 0.97 -15.93
C LEU A 180 1.19 2.03 -17.00
N THR A 181 2.08 1.76 -17.96
CA THR A 181 2.38 2.70 -19.07
C THR A 181 1.14 2.97 -19.94
N ARG A 182 0.31 1.95 -20.20
CA ARG A 182 -0.96 2.11 -20.95
C ARG A 182 -1.98 2.92 -20.16
N PHE A 183 -2.16 2.62 -18.88
CA PHE A 183 -3.06 3.38 -17.99
C PHE A 183 -2.63 4.84 -17.86
N PHE A 184 -1.33 5.09 -17.78
CA PHE A 184 -0.78 6.44 -17.80
C PHE A 184 -1.11 7.16 -19.11
N ALA A 185 -0.87 6.54 -20.27
CA ALA A 185 -1.21 7.13 -21.56
C ALA A 185 -2.72 7.41 -21.72
N LEU A 186 -3.57 6.51 -21.20
CA LEU A 186 -5.02 6.70 -21.16
C LEU A 186 -5.42 7.86 -20.24
N HIS A 187 -4.87 7.91 -19.03
CA HIS A 187 -5.22 8.89 -18.01
C HIS A 187 -4.71 10.30 -18.32
N ALA A 188 -3.45 10.44 -18.74
CA ALA A 188 -2.81 11.74 -18.96
C ALA A 188 -2.96 12.26 -20.39
N GLY A 189 -3.19 11.37 -21.37
CA GLY A 189 -3.25 11.72 -22.79
C GLY A 189 -4.64 11.52 -23.39
N VAL A 190 -5.03 10.27 -23.63
CA VAL A 190 -6.18 9.93 -24.48
C VAL A 190 -7.51 10.42 -23.91
N LEU A 191 -7.81 10.09 -22.65
CA LEU A 191 -9.09 10.47 -22.02
C LEU A 191 -9.21 12.00 -21.80
N PRO A 192 -8.18 12.72 -21.33
CA PRO A 192 -8.22 14.19 -21.23
C PRO A 192 -8.49 14.88 -22.58
N MET A 193 -7.86 14.42 -23.67
CA MET A 193 -8.12 14.97 -25.01
C MET A 193 -9.58 14.76 -25.42
N GLY A 194 -10.13 13.58 -25.15
CA GLY A 194 -11.55 13.29 -25.38
C GLY A 194 -12.49 14.22 -24.58
N ILE A 195 -12.15 14.48 -23.31
CA ILE A 195 -12.89 15.42 -22.46
C ILE A 195 -12.83 16.85 -23.02
N ILE A 196 -11.66 17.34 -23.43
CA ILE A 196 -11.52 18.69 -23.99
C ILE A 196 -12.41 18.86 -25.22
N ALA A 197 -12.38 17.89 -26.14
CA ALA A 197 -13.20 17.91 -27.34
C ALA A 197 -14.70 17.91 -27.01
N LEU A 198 -15.13 17.04 -26.10
CA LEU A 198 -16.54 16.92 -25.72
C LEU A 198 -17.06 18.08 -24.86
N ILE A 199 -16.23 18.68 -24.01
CA ILE A 199 -16.58 19.93 -23.30
C ILE A 199 -16.81 21.05 -24.31
N GLY A 200 -15.94 21.18 -25.32
CA GLY A 200 -16.14 22.13 -26.41
C GLY A 200 -17.48 21.93 -27.11
N ALA A 201 -17.81 20.69 -27.45
CA ALA A 201 -19.10 20.34 -28.05
C ALA A 201 -20.29 20.62 -27.10
N HIS A 202 -20.16 20.28 -25.83
CA HIS A 202 -21.19 20.48 -24.80
C HIS A 202 -21.50 21.97 -24.59
N ILE A 203 -20.46 22.80 -24.42
CA ILE A 203 -20.61 24.26 -24.30
C ILE A 203 -21.19 24.86 -25.60
N TYR A 204 -20.77 24.36 -26.77
CA TYR A 204 -21.32 24.81 -28.06
C TYR A 204 -22.82 24.54 -28.18
N PHE A 205 -23.29 23.32 -27.88
CA PHE A 205 -24.72 23.00 -27.93
C PHE A 205 -25.53 23.81 -26.93
N PHE A 206 -25.01 23.94 -25.70
CA PHE A 206 -25.60 24.78 -24.67
C PHE A 206 -25.78 26.23 -25.14
N ARG A 207 -24.74 26.85 -25.72
CA ARG A 207 -24.81 28.22 -26.24
C ARG A 207 -25.77 28.37 -27.42
N LYS A 208 -25.83 27.38 -28.30
CA LYS A 208 -26.74 27.40 -29.45
C LYS A 208 -28.22 27.30 -29.04
N GLN A 209 -28.52 26.56 -27.99
CA GLN A 209 -29.89 26.22 -27.58
C GLN A 209 -30.43 27.08 -26.42
N GLY A 210 -29.54 27.79 -25.72
CA GLY A 210 -29.86 28.64 -24.58
C GLY A 210 -30.31 27.88 -23.32
N ILE A 211 -30.29 28.58 -22.18
CA ILE A 211 -30.61 28.02 -20.86
C ILE A 211 -32.09 27.61 -20.78
N HIS A 212 -32.36 26.36 -20.37
CA HIS A 212 -33.73 25.92 -20.11
C HIS A 212 -34.23 26.50 -18.78
N THR A 213 -35.42 27.12 -18.81
CA THR A 213 -36.03 27.68 -17.59
C THR A 213 -37.54 27.43 -17.57
N LYS A 214 -38.07 27.12 -16.38
CA LYS A 214 -39.51 26.94 -16.18
C LYS A 214 -40.24 28.28 -16.37
N LYS A 215 -41.19 28.32 -17.30
CA LYS A 215 -42.09 29.46 -17.53
C LYS A 215 -43.35 29.33 -16.66
N PRO A 216 -43.97 30.45 -16.21
CA PRO A 216 -43.50 31.84 -16.35
C PRO A 216 -42.32 32.15 -15.41
N HIS A 217 -41.50 33.13 -15.79
CA HIS A 217 -40.35 33.53 -14.98
C HIS A 217 -40.80 34.34 -13.76
N LYS A 218 -40.37 33.93 -12.55
CA LYS A 218 -40.62 34.68 -11.30
C LYS A 218 -39.82 35.98 -11.20
N LYS A 219 -38.73 36.12 -11.95
CA LYS A 219 -37.84 37.29 -12.01
C LYS A 219 -37.67 37.73 -13.46
N LYS A 220 -37.29 39.00 -13.65
CA LYS A 220 -36.87 39.53 -14.97
C LYS A 220 -35.61 38.80 -15.45
N ASP A 221 -35.45 38.77 -16.77
CA ASP A 221 -34.25 38.23 -17.40
C ASP A 221 -33.04 39.10 -17.02
N GLY A 222 -31.90 38.45 -16.80
CA GLY A 222 -30.64 39.10 -16.45
C GLY A 222 -29.56 38.75 -17.46
N MET A 223 -28.37 39.32 -17.29
CA MET A 223 -27.20 38.98 -18.11
C MET A 223 -26.27 38.04 -17.33
N PHE A 224 -25.47 37.24 -18.05
CA PHE A 224 -24.47 36.38 -17.41
C PHE A 224 -23.43 37.19 -16.64
N TRP A 225 -22.88 38.24 -17.25
CA TRP A 225 -22.08 39.25 -16.55
C TRP A 225 -22.96 40.39 -16.00
N PRO A 226 -22.73 40.87 -14.76
CA PRO A 226 -21.73 40.41 -13.79
C PRO A 226 -22.28 39.39 -12.78
N ASP A 227 -23.60 39.33 -12.60
CA ASP A 227 -24.22 38.69 -11.45
C ASP A 227 -23.97 37.18 -11.40
N GLN A 228 -24.19 36.45 -12.50
CA GLN A 228 -23.99 35.01 -12.52
C GLN A 228 -22.51 34.66 -12.42
N VAL A 229 -21.63 35.42 -13.09
CA VAL A 229 -20.17 35.23 -13.00
C VAL A 229 -19.67 35.39 -11.57
N LEU A 230 -20.19 36.35 -10.81
CA LEU A 230 -19.84 36.53 -9.39
C LEU A 230 -20.31 35.34 -8.54
N MET A 231 -21.54 34.84 -8.76
CA MET A 231 -22.06 33.66 -8.06
C MET A 231 -21.23 32.41 -8.37
N ASP A 232 -20.87 32.23 -9.65
CA ASP A 232 -20.00 31.15 -10.11
C ASP A 232 -18.61 31.25 -9.46
N ALA A 233 -18.02 32.45 -9.40
CA ALA A 233 -16.73 32.68 -8.75
C ALA A 233 -16.76 32.36 -7.25
N VAL A 234 -17.82 32.76 -6.54
CA VAL A 234 -18.00 32.43 -5.12
C VAL A 234 -18.15 30.92 -4.93
N ALA A 235 -18.90 30.23 -5.79
CA ALA A 235 -19.04 28.79 -5.75
C ALA A 235 -17.71 28.05 -6.01
N CYS A 236 -16.96 28.45 -7.04
CA CYS A 236 -15.63 27.90 -7.33
C CYS A 236 -14.65 28.14 -6.18
N LEU A 237 -14.69 29.33 -5.55
CA LEU A 237 -13.89 29.61 -4.36
C LEU A 237 -14.26 28.71 -3.19
N ALA A 238 -15.54 28.47 -2.94
CA ALA A 238 -15.99 27.56 -1.88
C ALA A 238 -15.52 26.11 -2.13
N VAL A 239 -15.59 25.64 -3.37
CA VAL A 239 -15.04 24.32 -3.77
C VAL A 239 -13.53 24.27 -3.52
N LEU A 240 -12.78 25.30 -3.95
CA LEU A 240 -11.34 25.36 -3.75
C LEU A 240 -10.97 25.39 -2.27
N ILE A 241 -11.65 26.19 -1.44
CA ILE A 241 -11.42 26.23 0.01
C ILE A 241 -11.66 24.85 0.62
N THR A 242 -12.76 24.19 0.23
CA THR A 242 -13.05 22.82 0.70
C THR A 242 -11.91 21.88 0.36
N VAL A 243 -11.48 21.85 -0.91
CA VAL A 243 -10.33 21.05 -1.36
C VAL A 243 -9.08 21.36 -0.53
N LEU A 244 -8.75 22.63 -0.32
CA LEU A 244 -7.56 23.03 0.45
C LEU A 244 -7.64 22.63 1.93
N VAL A 245 -8.82 22.64 2.54
CA VAL A 245 -9.04 22.14 3.90
C VAL A 245 -8.72 20.64 3.97
N PHE A 246 -9.21 19.84 3.03
CA PHE A 246 -8.90 18.41 2.96
C PHE A 246 -7.42 18.14 2.71
N VAL A 247 -6.80 18.88 1.79
CA VAL A 247 -5.35 18.83 1.53
C VAL A 247 -4.57 19.09 2.82
N ARG A 248 -4.95 20.11 3.59
CA ARG A 248 -4.29 20.44 4.86
C ARG A 248 -4.53 19.41 5.95
N MET A 249 -5.72 18.81 6.01
CA MET A 249 -6.10 17.82 7.03
C MET A 249 -5.35 16.50 6.83
N PHE A 250 -5.19 16.07 5.58
CA PHE A 250 -4.55 14.79 5.23
C PHE A 250 -3.10 14.94 4.75
N HIS A 251 -2.53 16.16 4.83
CA HIS A 251 -1.20 16.48 4.31
C HIS A 251 -1.00 15.99 2.86
N GLY A 252 -1.93 16.33 1.97
CA GLY A 252 -1.91 15.92 0.57
C GLY A 252 -2.88 14.78 0.29
N ALA A 253 -2.38 13.67 -0.27
CA ALA A 253 -3.17 12.47 -0.53
C ALA A 253 -2.52 11.25 0.15
N HIS A 254 -3.32 10.25 0.53
CA HIS A 254 -2.79 9.01 1.10
C HIS A 254 -1.95 8.26 0.05
N LEU A 255 -0.86 7.63 0.46
CA LEU A 255 -0.04 6.73 -0.37
C LEU A 255 0.16 5.46 0.45
N SER A 256 -0.41 4.34 0.01
CA SER A 256 -0.29 3.07 0.72
C SER A 256 1.08 2.42 0.42
N ALA A 257 1.39 1.31 1.08
CA ALA A 257 2.58 0.51 0.76
C ALA A 257 2.65 0.15 -0.75
N PRO A 258 3.86 0.06 -1.34
CA PRO A 258 4.05 -0.36 -2.72
C PRO A 258 3.30 -1.64 -3.05
N ALA A 259 2.76 -1.73 -4.26
CA ALA A 259 2.07 -2.93 -4.69
C ALA A 259 2.99 -4.16 -4.66
N ASN A 260 2.57 -5.19 -3.92
CA ASN A 260 3.25 -6.49 -3.88
C ASN A 260 2.27 -7.58 -4.36
N PRO A 261 2.39 -8.07 -5.61
CA PRO A 261 1.51 -9.10 -6.13
C PRO A 261 1.53 -10.42 -5.34
N ALA A 262 2.59 -10.69 -4.58
CA ALA A 262 2.70 -11.89 -3.74
C ALA A 262 1.85 -11.82 -2.47
N GLU A 263 1.44 -10.63 -2.04
CA GLU A 263 0.59 -10.43 -0.86
C GLU A 263 -0.78 -9.89 -1.29
N SER A 264 -1.83 -10.71 -1.12
CA SER A 264 -3.20 -10.30 -1.46
C SER A 264 -3.71 -9.23 -0.51
N PHE A 265 -4.20 -8.12 -1.06
CA PHE A 265 -4.85 -7.07 -0.28
C PHE A 265 -6.33 -6.95 -0.67
N PRO A 266 -7.29 -6.97 0.29
CA PRO A 266 -8.72 -6.87 0.01
C PRO A 266 -9.13 -5.44 -0.35
N ALA A 267 -8.58 -4.89 -1.43
CA ALA A 267 -8.83 -3.51 -1.86
C ALA A 267 -10.32 -3.24 -2.05
N ARG A 268 -10.73 -2.03 -1.64
CA ARG A 268 -12.03 -1.46 -1.95
C ARG A 268 -11.85 -0.33 -2.95
N PRO A 269 -12.74 -0.18 -3.94
CA PRO A 269 -12.71 1.00 -4.78
C PRO A 269 -13.13 2.22 -3.95
N ASP A 270 -12.91 3.42 -4.49
CA ASP A 270 -13.28 4.64 -3.79
C ASP A 270 -14.79 4.79 -3.62
N TRP A 271 -15.19 5.70 -2.71
CA TRP A 271 -16.55 5.81 -2.20
C TRP A 271 -17.62 5.94 -3.30
N TYR A 272 -17.28 6.56 -4.43
CA TYR A 272 -18.18 6.74 -5.57
C TYR A 272 -18.35 5.47 -6.43
N PHE A 273 -17.59 4.41 -6.18
CA PHE A 273 -17.76 3.09 -6.79
C PHE A 273 -18.14 2.00 -5.77
N LEU A 274 -18.17 2.31 -4.47
CA LEU A 274 -18.55 1.34 -3.43
C LEU A 274 -19.93 0.73 -3.64
N PHE A 275 -20.90 1.51 -4.13
CA PHE A 275 -22.23 0.99 -4.41
C PHE A 275 -22.21 -0.10 -5.50
N LEU A 276 -21.39 0.05 -6.54
CA LEU A 276 -21.22 -0.96 -7.59
C LEU A 276 -20.51 -2.19 -7.03
N PHE A 277 -19.48 -1.99 -6.21
CA PHE A 277 -18.79 -3.08 -5.53
C PHE A 277 -19.75 -3.93 -4.67
N GLN A 278 -20.57 -3.29 -3.83
CA GLN A 278 -21.56 -4.01 -3.03
C GLN A 278 -22.66 -4.64 -3.87
N PHE A 279 -23.12 -3.93 -4.92
CA PHE A 279 -24.09 -4.46 -5.86
C PHE A 279 -23.63 -5.77 -6.52
N LEU A 280 -22.36 -5.86 -6.91
CA LEU A 280 -21.79 -7.03 -7.58
C LEU A 280 -21.76 -8.28 -6.70
N LYS A 281 -21.61 -8.14 -5.38
CA LYS A 281 -21.66 -9.28 -4.44
C LYS A 281 -22.99 -10.03 -4.46
N TYR A 282 -24.08 -9.38 -4.88
CA TYR A 282 -25.38 -10.04 -5.03
C TYR A 282 -25.47 -10.96 -6.27
N PHE A 283 -24.48 -10.94 -7.15
CA PHE A 283 -24.48 -11.68 -8.43
C PHE A 283 -23.38 -12.75 -8.53
N GLU A 284 -22.85 -13.21 -7.39
CA GLU A 284 -21.86 -14.30 -7.33
C GLU A 284 -22.40 -15.63 -7.91
N GLY A 285 -21.51 -16.51 -8.37
CA GLY A 285 -21.87 -17.85 -8.86
C GLY A 285 -22.27 -17.92 -10.35
N GLY A 286 -21.56 -17.20 -11.23
CA GLY A 286 -21.76 -17.27 -12.68
C GLY A 286 -22.84 -16.32 -13.23
N ARG A 287 -23.42 -15.46 -12.38
CA ARG A 287 -24.37 -14.40 -12.77
C ARG A 287 -23.71 -13.01 -12.83
N GLU A 288 -22.39 -12.94 -12.71
CA GLU A 288 -21.63 -11.70 -12.64
C GLU A 288 -21.85 -10.80 -13.87
N ILE A 289 -22.03 -11.39 -15.06
CA ILE A 289 -22.36 -10.65 -16.30
C ILE A 289 -23.64 -9.80 -16.14
N LEU A 290 -24.64 -10.31 -15.39
CA LEU A 290 -25.88 -9.56 -15.14
C LEU A 290 -25.61 -8.29 -14.32
N GLY A 291 -24.86 -8.43 -13.24
CA GLY A 291 -24.52 -7.34 -12.34
C GLY A 291 -23.50 -6.34 -12.92
N ALA A 292 -22.50 -6.83 -13.66
CA ALA A 292 -21.41 -6.02 -14.17
C ALA A 292 -21.72 -5.30 -15.49
N ILE A 293 -22.55 -5.91 -16.35
CA ILE A 293 -22.71 -5.45 -17.74
C ILE A 293 -24.17 -5.16 -18.04
N ILE A 294 -25.05 -6.14 -17.87
CA ILE A 294 -26.43 -6.03 -18.37
C ILE A 294 -27.21 -4.96 -17.59
N ILE A 295 -27.17 -4.98 -16.26
CA ILE A 295 -27.93 -4.03 -15.44
C ILE A 295 -27.36 -2.60 -15.56
N PRO A 296 -26.05 -2.34 -15.37
CA PRO A 296 -25.49 -1.01 -15.61
C PRO A 296 -25.70 -0.53 -17.04
N GLY A 297 -25.55 -1.42 -18.04
CA GLY A 297 -25.84 -1.13 -19.44
C GLY A 297 -27.30 -0.70 -19.65
N ALA A 298 -28.26 -1.44 -19.08
CA ALA A 298 -29.68 -1.09 -19.15
C ALA A 298 -29.99 0.25 -18.47
N VAL A 299 -29.37 0.56 -17.33
CA VAL A 299 -29.49 1.87 -16.67
C VAL A 299 -28.96 2.98 -17.59
N MET A 300 -27.80 2.80 -18.20
CA MET A 300 -27.23 3.78 -19.12
C MET A 300 -28.05 3.94 -20.40
N THR A 301 -28.58 2.85 -20.96
CA THR A 301 -29.50 2.90 -22.10
C THR A 301 -30.78 3.63 -21.74
N PHE A 302 -31.34 3.37 -20.54
CA PHE A 302 -32.51 4.09 -20.06
C PHE A 302 -32.23 5.59 -19.93
N MET A 303 -31.09 5.95 -19.34
CA MET A 303 -30.64 7.35 -19.27
C MET A 303 -30.53 7.96 -20.67
N PHE A 304 -29.94 7.26 -21.64
CA PHE A 304 -29.84 7.74 -23.02
C PHE A 304 -31.21 8.05 -23.66
N VAL A 305 -32.24 7.24 -23.39
CA VAL A 305 -33.60 7.40 -23.94
C VAL A 305 -34.45 8.42 -23.16
N MET A 306 -34.00 8.88 -21.99
CA MET A 306 -34.75 9.82 -21.14
C MET A 306 -35.31 11.06 -21.87
N PRO A 307 -34.59 11.73 -22.80
CA PRO A 307 -35.15 12.87 -23.56
C PRO A 307 -36.47 12.58 -24.24
N PHE A 308 -36.62 11.40 -24.81
CA PHE A 308 -37.84 11.00 -25.52
C PHE A 308 -38.96 10.65 -24.53
N LEU A 309 -38.65 9.92 -23.47
CA LEU A 309 -39.63 9.57 -22.41
C LEU A 309 -40.11 10.81 -21.65
N GLY A 310 -39.25 11.81 -21.49
CA GLY A 310 -39.52 13.05 -20.77
C GLY A 310 -40.41 14.05 -21.53
N GLY A 311 -40.84 13.74 -22.75
CA GLY A 311 -41.63 14.63 -23.59
C GLY A 311 -42.94 15.11 -22.94
N TRP A 312 -43.58 14.26 -22.15
CA TRP A 312 -44.80 14.61 -21.40
C TRP A 312 -44.56 14.75 -19.88
N LYS A 313 -45.51 15.35 -19.16
CA LYS A 313 -45.38 15.64 -17.70
C LYS A 313 -45.12 14.40 -16.85
N LEU A 314 -45.89 13.33 -17.07
CA LEU A 314 -45.74 12.06 -16.35
C LEU A 314 -44.36 11.41 -16.58
N GLY A 315 -43.85 11.41 -17.81
CA GLY A 315 -42.56 10.82 -18.16
C GLY A 315 -41.39 11.62 -17.60
N HIS A 316 -41.51 12.94 -17.54
CA HIS A 316 -40.55 13.75 -16.79
C HIS A 316 -40.56 13.45 -15.29
N ARG A 317 -41.75 13.30 -14.67
CA ARG A 317 -41.85 12.88 -13.26
C ARG A 317 -41.25 11.48 -13.06
N PHE A 318 -41.43 10.58 -14.01
CA PHE A 318 -40.83 9.25 -14.00
C PHE A 318 -39.30 9.31 -14.09
N ASN A 319 -38.72 10.08 -15.00
CA ASN A 319 -37.26 10.23 -15.10
C ASN A 319 -36.65 10.79 -13.82
N VAL A 320 -37.29 11.80 -13.21
CA VAL A 320 -36.85 12.37 -11.92
C VAL A 320 -36.99 11.34 -10.79
N PHE A 321 -38.09 10.59 -10.74
CA PHE A 321 -38.26 9.52 -9.77
C PHE A 321 -37.20 8.43 -9.93
N PHE A 322 -36.95 7.99 -11.18
CA PHE A 322 -35.95 6.98 -11.49
C PHE A 322 -34.56 7.37 -11.00
N ILE A 323 -34.09 8.59 -11.30
CA ILE A 323 -32.76 9.02 -10.86
C ILE A 323 -32.68 9.16 -9.33
N VAL A 324 -33.74 9.62 -8.68
CA VAL A 324 -33.78 9.70 -7.21
C VAL A 324 -33.71 8.31 -6.59
N VAL A 325 -34.47 7.35 -7.10
CA VAL A 325 -34.40 5.95 -6.65
C VAL A 325 -33.01 5.37 -6.90
N LEU A 326 -32.40 5.63 -8.06
CA LEU A 326 -31.05 5.16 -8.38
C LEU A 326 -30.01 5.73 -7.40
N LEU A 327 -30.08 7.03 -7.08
CA LEU A 327 -29.16 7.68 -6.15
C LEU A 327 -29.38 7.24 -4.70
N VAL A 328 -30.63 7.06 -4.27
CA VAL A 328 -30.95 6.52 -2.94
C VAL A 328 -30.48 5.08 -2.82
N GLY A 329 -30.70 4.26 -3.86
CA GLY A 329 -30.18 2.89 -3.93
C GLY A 329 -28.66 2.83 -3.89
N ALA A 330 -27.98 3.70 -4.66
CA ALA A 330 -26.52 3.82 -4.60
C ALA A 330 -26.04 4.24 -3.21
N GLY A 331 -26.70 5.22 -2.57
CA GLY A 331 -26.39 5.65 -1.21
C GLY A 331 -26.58 4.54 -0.17
N TYR A 332 -27.67 3.76 -0.29
CA TYR A 332 -27.93 2.61 0.56
C TYR A 332 -26.87 1.52 0.40
N LEU A 333 -26.53 1.16 -0.84
CA LEU A 333 -25.50 0.15 -1.13
C LEU A 333 -24.11 0.58 -0.68
N THR A 334 -23.76 1.87 -0.83
CA THR A 334 -22.50 2.41 -0.27
C THR A 334 -22.50 2.30 1.26
N TRP A 335 -23.60 2.66 1.93
CA TRP A 335 -23.71 2.51 3.38
C TRP A 335 -23.56 1.04 3.80
N GLU A 336 -24.24 0.13 3.12
CA GLU A 336 -24.18 -1.30 3.37
C GLU A 336 -22.75 -1.84 3.20
N ALA A 337 -22.05 -1.42 2.15
CA ALA A 337 -20.64 -1.76 1.92
C ALA A 337 -19.76 -1.34 3.11
N MET A 338 -19.90 -0.08 3.54
CA MET A 338 -19.15 0.48 4.67
C MET A 338 -19.48 -0.21 5.98
N ASP A 339 -20.74 -0.58 6.21
CA ASP A 339 -21.19 -1.27 7.41
C ASP A 339 -20.74 -2.74 7.45
N ALA A 340 -20.71 -3.42 6.30
CA ALA A 340 -20.13 -4.76 6.17
C ALA A 340 -18.62 -4.74 6.44
N ASP A 341 -17.90 -3.77 5.85
CA ASP A 341 -16.45 -3.63 6.02
C ASP A 341 -16.06 -3.30 7.47
N LYS A 342 -16.84 -2.46 8.17
CA LYS A 342 -16.63 -2.18 9.60
C LYS A 342 -16.76 -3.41 10.50
N ARG A 343 -17.62 -4.37 10.12
CA ARG A 343 -17.89 -5.59 10.89
C ARG A 343 -17.00 -6.77 10.52
N ASN A 344 -16.19 -6.65 9.46
CA ASN A 344 -15.30 -7.72 9.01
C ASN A 344 -13.92 -7.62 9.69
N PRO A 345 -13.57 -8.52 10.63
CA PRO A 345 -12.31 -8.44 11.37
C PRO A 345 -11.07 -8.61 10.48
N GLU A 346 -11.13 -9.49 9.48
CA GLU A 346 -10.03 -9.74 8.55
C GLU A 346 -9.73 -8.49 7.70
N TYR A 347 -10.77 -7.81 7.24
CA TYR A 347 -10.62 -6.56 6.49
C TYR A 347 -10.01 -5.45 7.36
N GLN A 348 -10.46 -5.31 8.62
CA GLN A 348 -9.89 -4.34 9.54
C GLN A 348 -8.42 -4.65 9.86
N ALA A 349 -8.09 -5.92 10.07
CA ALA A 349 -6.71 -6.36 10.28
C ALA A 349 -5.83 -6.05 9.05
N ALA A 350 -6.32 -6.31 7.84
CA ALA A 350 -5.61 -6.00 6.60
C ALA A 350 -5.38 -4.49 6.41
N LEU A 351 -6.34 -3.64 6.80
CA LEU A 351 -6.17 -2.18 6.78
C LEU A 351 -5.11 -1.71 7.76
N VAL A 352 -5.14 -2.20 9.01
CA VAL A 352 -4.14 -1.88 10.02
C VAL A 352 -2.75 -2.32 9.59
N GLN A 353 -2.63 -3.52 9.01
CA GLN A 353 -1.36 -4.00 8.48
C GLN A 353 -0.87 -3.14 7.31
N SER A 354 -1.74 -2.80 6.37
CA SER A 354 -1.38 -1.92 5.25
C SER A 354 -0.94 -0.53 5.70
N ASP A 355 -1.53 0.00 6.77
CA ASP A 355 -1.15 1.29 7.35
C ASP A 355 0.24 1.22 8.01
N LYS A 356 0.49 0.16 8.80
CA LYS A 356 1.82 -0.13 9.36
C LYS A 356 2.89 -0.26 8.28
N ASP A 357 2.62 -1.03 7.22
CA ASP A 357 3.54 -1.23 6.11
C ASP A 357 3.79 0.08 5.34
N SER A 358 2.76 0.91 5.19
CA SER A 358 2.86 2.24 4.59
C SER A 358 3.75 3.20 5.39
N HIS A 359 3.64 3.19 6.73
CA HIS A 359 4.53 3.96 7.57
C HIS A 359 5.96 3.42 7.53
N ARG A 360 6.11 2.09 7.64
CA ARG A 360 7.42 1.44 7.63
C ARG A 360 8.19 1.68 6.34
N VAL A 361 7.54 1.58 5.17
CA VAL A 361 8.23 1.83 3.90
C VAL A 361 8.66 3.28 3.73
N VAL A 362 7.90 4.25 4.25
CA VAL A 362 8.28 5.66 4.25
C VAL A 362 9.49 5.90 5.15
N GLU A 363 9.55 5.26 6.32
CA GLU A 363 10.73 5.30 7.19
C GLU A 363 11.97 4.73 6.51
N LEU A 364 11.84 3.54 5.90
CA LEU A 364 12.92 2.89 5.17
C LEU A 364 13.38 3.73 3.97
N ALA A 365 12.45 4.28 3.19
CA ALA A 365 12.77 5.13 2.04
C ALA A 365 13.52 6.41 2.44
N ARG A 366 13.18 7.02 3.58
CA ARG A 366 13.91 8.20 4.10
C ARG A 366 15.31 7.86 4.58
N GLY A 367 15.46 6.72 5.25
CA GLY A 367 16.72 6.32 5.86
C GLY A 367 17.72 5.71 4.90
N LEU A 368 17.25 4.80 4.05
CA LEU A 368 18.08 3.97 3.17
C LEU A 368 18.02 4.44 1.70
N GLY A 369 17.10 5.34 1.36
CA GLY A 369 16.77 5.64 -0.02
C GLY A 369 15.90 4.55 -0.66
N ILE A 370 15.41 4.81 -1.88
CA ILE A 370 14.65 3.82 -2.65
C ILE A 370 15.61 3.15 -3.65
N PRO A 371 15.76 1.83 -3.62
CA PRO A 371 16.67 1.12 -4.50
C PRO A 371 16.13 1.05 -5.95
N PRO A 372 17.00 0.89 -6.96
CA PRO A 372 16.61 0.89 -8.38
C PRO A 372 15.71 -0.30 -8.76
N GLU A 373 15.75 -1.39 -8.00
CA GLU A 373 14.85 -2.54 -8.14
C GLU A 373 13.38 -2.19 -7.82
N GLY A 374 13.17 -1.09 -7.08
CA GLY A 374 11.86 -0.52 -6.77
C GLY A 374 11.51 -0.57 -5.28
N ALA A 375 10.57 0.29 -4.88
CA ALA A 375 10.22 0.50 -3.47
C ALA A 375 9.63 -0.74 -2.75
N VAL A 376 9.06 -1.70 -3.48
CA VAL A 376 8.55 -2.94 -2.89
C VAL A 376 9.65 -3.74 -2.17
N THR A 377 10.89 -3.66 -2.67
CA THR A 377 12.03 -4.37 -2.09
C THR A 377 12.38 -3.89 -0.69
N LEU A 378 12.04 -2.63 -0.35
CA LEU A 378 12.25 -2.10 0.99
C LEU A 378 11.49 -2.93 2.04
N LEU A 379 10.22 -3.26 1.76
CA LEU A 379 9.42 -4.08 2.68
C LEU A 379 9.74 -5.57 2.58
N VAL A 380 10.01 -6.08 1.37
CA VAL A 380 10.32 -7.51 1.18
C VAL A 380 11.64 -7.89 1.86
N ASN A 381 12.61 -6.96 1.90
CA ASN A 381 13.90 -7.18 2.53
C ASN A 381 14.00 -6.63 3.95
N ASP A 382 12.92 -6.08 4.53
CA ASP A 382 12.93 -5.53 5.88
C ASP A 382 12.80 -6.66 6.93
N PRO A 383 13.85 -6.92 7.73
CA PRO A 383 13.81 -7.98 8.73
C PRO A 383 12.71 -7.77 9.78
N LYS A 384 12.38 -6.51 10.10
CA LYS A 384 11.37 -6.18 11.11
C LYS A 384 9.97 -6.63 10.72
N THR A 385 9.62 -6.56 9.44
CA THR A 385 8.27 -6.89 8.94
C THR A 385 8.20 -8.31 8.37
N GLN A 386 9.25 -8.79 7.70
CA GLN A 386 9.25 -10.10 7.03
C GLN A 386 9.85 -11.22 7.87
N GLY A 387 10.79 -10.92 8.77
CA GLY A 387 11.39 -11.91 9.68
C GLY A 387 10.36 -12.71 10.49
N PRO A 388 9.43 -12.04 11.21
CA PRO A 388 8.35 -12.72 11.93
C PRO A 388 7.48 -13.61 11.04
N LYS A 389 7.15 -13.15 9.83
CA LYS A 389 6.32 -13.92 8.88
C LYS A 389 7.05 -15.17 8.40
N LEU A 390 8.34 -15.04 8.06
CA LEU A 390 9.18 -16.16 7.64
C LEU A 390 9.36 -17.18 8.76
N PHE A 391 9.58 -16.72 9.99
CA PHE A 391 9.71 -17.58 11.17
C PHE A 391 8.41 -18.33 11.46
N ALA A 392 7.27 -17.63 11.49
CA ALA A 392 5.96 -18.24 11.72
C ALA A 392 5.64 -19.34 10.69
N GLN A 393 5.98 -19.11 9.42
CA GLN A 393 5.69 -20.04 8.33
C GLN A 393 6.61 -21.26 8.30
N ASN A 394 7.88 -21.10 8.67
CA ASN A 394 8.91 -22.12 8.39
C ASN A 394 9.57 -22.71 9.64
N CYS A 395 9.54 -22.00 10.78
CA CYS A 395 10.31 -22.35 11.98
C CYS A 395 9.43 -22.61 13.21
N ALA A 396 8.30 -21.92 13.33
CA ALA A 396 7.44 -21.93 14.53
C ALA A 396 6.77 -23.29 14.83
N SER A 397 6.75 -24.22 13.86
CA SER A 397 6.32 -25.61 14.09
C SER A 397 7.20 -26.34 15.11
N CYS A 398 8.49 -25.97 15.19
CA CYS A 398 9.47 -26.59 16.08
C CYS A 398 10.00 -25.62 17.13
N HIS A 399 10.34 -24.40 16.71
CA HIS A 399 10.98 -23.38 17.54
C HIS A 399 9.97 -22.46 18.21
N ARG A 400 10.46 -21.70 19.18
CA ARG A 400 9.77 -20.55 19.77
C ARG A 400 10.61 -19.31 19.66
N TYR A 401 9.96 -18.17 19.76
CA TYR A 401 10.57 -16.88 19.98
C TYR A 401 9.86 -16.27 21.18
N ASP A 402 10.50 -16.26 22.34
CA ASP A 402 9.89 -15.86 23.62
C ASP A 402 8.55 -16.57 23.92
N GLY A 403 8.50 -17.88 23.62
CA GLY A 403 7.29 -18.69 23.78
C GLY A 403 6.21 -18.55 22.70
N HIS A 404 6.36 -17.64 21.72
CA HIS A 404 5.37 -17.41 20.65
C HIS A 404 5.90 -17.78 19.24
N ASP A 405 5.04 -17.68 18.22
CA ASP A 405 5.30 -18.00 16.80
C ASP A 405 6.09 -16.95 16.01
N GLY A 406 6.74 -15.99 16.68
CA GLY A 406 7.32 -14.79 16.07
C GLY A 406 6.33 -13.65 15.74
N LEU A 407 5.05 -13.94 15.47
CA LEU A 407 3.98 -12.95 15.26
C LEU A 407 3.22 -12.59 16.55
N GLY A 408 3.53 -13.27 17.65
CA GLY A 408 2.94 -13.05 18.97
C GLY A 408 1.74 -13.96 19.26
N ASN A 409 1.48 -14.96 18.41
CA ASN A 409 0.46 -15.97 18.67
C ASN A 409 1.07 -17.21 19.33
N GLU A 410 0.24 -17.94 20.06
CA GLU A 410 0.61 -19.24 20.62
C GLU A 410 0.63 -20.31 19.51
N PRO A 411 1.76 -20.99 19.26
CA PRO A 411 1.82 -22.05 18.24
C PRO A 411 0.97 -23.26 18.64
N ALA A 412 0.29 -23.86 17.66
CA ALA A 412 -0.56 -25.02 17.90
C ALA A 412 0.23 -26.31 18.20
N ASP A 413 1.38 -26.49 17.55
CA ASP A 413 2.26 -27.64 17.75
C ASP A 413 3.07 -27.49 19.03
N PRO A 414 3.37 -28.55 19.81
CA PRO A 414 4.22 -28.44 20.99
C PRO A 414 5.68 -28.10 20.62
N GLN A 415 6.36 -27.32 21.46
CA GLN A 415 7.76 -26.97 21.24
C GLN A 415 8.64 -28.23 21.23
N SER A 416 9.32 -28.47 20.11
CA SER A 416 10.26 -29.58 19.94
C SER A 416 11.71 -29.14 19.82
N ALA A 417 11.96 -27.87 19.49
CA ALA A 417 13.28 -27.29 19.30
C ALA A 417 13.47 -26.05 20.20
N PRO A 418 14.69 -25.48 20.27
CA PRO A 418 15.02 -24.38 21.19
C PRO A 418 14.19 -23.12 20.95
N ASP A 419 14.06 -22.31 22.00
CA ASP A 419 13.63 -20.91 21.86
C ASP A 419 14.83 -20.09 21.37
N LEU A 420 14.61 -19.31 20.30
CA LEU A 420 15.67 -18.60 19.59
C LEU A 420 15.81 -17.14 20.00
N LEU A 421 15.03 -16.64 20.96
CA LEU A 421 15.20 -15.28 21.46
C LEU A 421 16.61 -15.11 22.04
N GLY A 422 17.36 -14.16 21.47
CA GLY A 422 18.67 -13.77 21.99
C GLY A 422 19.76 -14.83 21.83
N VAL A 423 19.58 -15.81 20.92
CA VAL A 423 20.59 -16.85 20.65
C VAL A 423 21.97 -16.24 20.41
N GLY A 424 22.98 -16.77 21.10
CA GLY A 424 24.37 -16.27 21.04
C GLY A 424 24.69 -15.05 21.92
N SER A 425 23.70 -14.46 22.61
CA SER A 425 23.95 -13.36 23.56
C SER A 425 24.58 -13.84 24.86
N ARG A 426 25.20 -12.92 25.61
CA ARG A 426 25.75 -13.20 26.94
C ARG A 426 24.71 -13.81 27.87
N GLU A 427 23.50 -13.25 27.88
CA GLU A 427 22.39 -13.75 28.71
C GLU A 427 21.99 -15.17 28.29
N TRP A 428 21.84 -15.39 26.99
CA TRP A 428 21.43 -16.70 26.45
C TRP A 428 22.47 -17.77 26.77
N LEU A 429 23.77 -17.49 26.55
CA LEU A 429 24.87 -18.43 26.83
C LEU A 429 25.05 -18.68 28.33
N THR A 430 24.90 -17.64 29.17
CA THR A 430 24.94 -17.80 30.64
C THR A 430 23.84 -18.73 31.12
N ARG A 431 22.61 -18.57 30.60
CA ARG A 431 21.49 -19.46 30.95
C ARG A 431 21.65 -20.84 30.31
N PHE A 432 22.22 -20.93 29.11
CA PHE A 432 22.52 -22.19 28.44
C PHE A 432 23.50 -23.04 29.25
N LEU A 433 24.52 -22.43 29.84
CA LEU A 433 25.50 -23.12 30.69
C LEU A 433 25.07 -23.28 32.16
N ASN A 434 23.85 -22.86 32.52
CA ASN A 434 23.33 -23.01 33.87
C ASN A 434 22.59 -24.36 34.05
N PRO A 435 22.99 -25.20 35.02
CA PRO A 435 22.33 -26.48 35.32
C PRO A 435 20.82 -26.41 35.57
N GLU A 436 20.32 -25.31 36.13
CA GLU A 436 18.89 -25.11 36.40
C GLU A 436 18.07 -24.86 35.13
N HIS A 437 18.73 -24.44 34.05
CA HIS A 437 18.08 -23.93 32.84
C HIS A 437 18.32 -24.83 31.62
N ILE A 438 19.50 -25.43 31.47
CA ILE A 438 19.89 -26.19 30.27
C ILE A 438 18.95 -27.37 29.95
N GLY A 439 18.32 -27.98 30.96
CA GLY A 439 17.39 -29.09 30.79
C GLY A 439 15.96 -28.68 30.40
N THR A 440 15.66 -27.37 30.37
CA THR A 440 14.36 -26.84 29.96
C THR A 440 14.16 -26.93 28.44
N THR A 441 12.93 -26.74 27.96
CA THR A 441 12.64 -26.74 26.51
C THR A 441 13.25 -25.56 25.77
N ASN A 442 13.75 -24.53 26.47
CA ASN A 442 14.24 -23.30 25.85
C ASN A 442 15.57 -23.48 25.10
N PHE A 443 16.40 -24.48 25.44
CA PHE A 443 17.76 -24.58 24.90
C PHE A 443 18.00 -25.73 23.94
N PHE A 444 17.55 -26.95 24.29
CA PHE A 444 17.60 -28.10 23.40
C PHE A 444 16.21 -28.60 22.99
N GLY A 445 15.13 -27.97 23.46
CA GLY A 445 13.77 -28.43 23.19
C GLY A 445 13.55 -29.88 23.64
N ASN A 446 12.85 -30.64 22.80
CA ASN A 446 12.70 -32.09 22.91
C ASN A 446 13.50 -32.81 21.81
N THR A 447 14.65 -32.24 21.44
CA THR A 447 15.58 -32.87 20.51
C THR A 447 16.35 -34.02 21.16
N ALA A 448 17.10 -34.78 20.37
CA ALA A 448 18.04 -35.79 20.86
C ALA A 448 19.06 -35.21 21.87
N PHE A 449 19.38 -33.92 21.77
CA PHE A 449 20.37 -33.25 22.62
C PHE A 449 19.89 -32.95 24.04
N LYS A 450 18.58 -33.01 24.32
CA LYS A 450 18.02 -32.78 25.67
C LYS A 450 18.65 -33.66 26.76
N ASN A 451 19.08 -34.87 26.38
CA ASN A 451 19.78 -35.80 27.28
C ASN A 451 21.22 -36.09 26.81
N GLY A 452 21.76 -35.21 25.97
CA GLY A 452 23.06 -35.35 25.31
C GLY A 452 24.25 -35.09 26.24
N GLN A 453 25.46 -35.16 25.68
CA GLN A 453 26.71 -34.94 26.43
C GLN A 453 26.79 -33.54 27.03
N MET A 454 26.37 -32.49 26.29
CA MET A 454 26.44 -31.11 26.78
C MET A 454 25.63 -30.90 28.06
N VAL A 455 24.38 -31.40 28.10
CA VAL A 455 23.52 -31.34 29.29
C VAL A 455 24.15 -32.08 30.48
N LYS A 456 24.72 -33.25 30.24
CA LYS A 456 25.41 -34.03 31.29
C LYS A 456 26.69 -33.33 31.76
N TRP A 457 27.42 -32.69 30.86
CA TRP A 457 28.64 -31.96 31.16
C TRP A 457 28.33 -30.76 32.05
N VAL A 458 27.37 -29.90 31.67
CA VAL A 458 26.95 -28.74 32.46
C VAL A 458 26.48 -29.14 33.87
N ASN A 459 25.60 -30.13 33.97
CA ASN A 459 25.08 -30.60 35.26
C ASN A 459 26.16 -31.21 36.18
N ARG A 460 27.27 -31.68 35.61
CA ARG A 460 28.37 -32.31 36.36
C ARG A 460 29.49 -31.34 36.69
N LYS A 461 29.91 -30.53 35.72
CA LYS A 461 31.10 -29.67 35.79
C LYS A 461 30.77 -28.28 36.30
N LEU A 462 29.61 -27.73 35.95
CA LEU A 462 29.23 -26.35 36.30
C LEU A 462 28.28 -26.25 37.49
N LYS A 463 28.01 -27.37 38.18
CA LYS A 463 27.04 -27.43 39.30
C LYS A 463 27.28 -26.39 40.39
N ASN A 464 28.53 -26.08 40.68
CA ASN A 464 28.90 -25.14 41.75
C ASN A 464 29.07 -23.70 41.29
N HIS A 465 29.12 -23.43 39.98
CA HIS A 465 29.44 -22.10 39.43
C HIS A 465 28.27 -21.12 39.51
N PHE A 466 27.05 -21.60 39.81
CA PHE A 466 25.82 -20.79 39.88
C PHE A 466 25.21 -20.75 41.29
N LYS A 467 25.97 -21.10 42.34
CA LYS A 467 25.54 -20.94 43.72
C LYS A 467 25.46 -19.45 44.11
N ASN A 468 24.78 -19.15 45.22
CA ASN A 468 24.83 -17.83 45.82
C ASN A 468 26.27 -17.50 46.27
N GLU A 469 26.73 -16.27 46.06
CA GLU A 469 28.10 -15.85 46.42
C GLU A 469 28.46 -16.13 47.88
N SER A 470 27.50 -15.98 48.80
CA SER A 470 27.67 -16.26 50.23
C SER A 470 27.96 -17.74 50.55
N GLU A 471 27.75 -18.64 49.60
CA GLU A 471 27.88 -20.10 49.72
C GLU A 471 29.08 -20.64 48.94
N MET A 472 29.86 -19.77 48.29
CA MET A 472 31.01 -20.12 47.46
C MET A 472 32.33 -19.92 48.19
N THR A 473 33.31 -20.78 47.93
CA THR A 473 34.70 -20.55 48.34
C THR A 473 35.38 -19.55 47.40
N ASP A 474 36.49 -18.94 47.82
CA ASP A 474 37.27 -18.03 46.98
C ASP A 474 37.66 -18.71 45.64
N ASP A 475 38.14 -19.97 45.69
CA ASP A 475 38.42 -20.76 44.49
C ASP A 475 37.18 -20.95 43.58
N GLU A 476 35.98 -21.12 44.15
CA GLU A 476 34.75 -21.28 43.35
C GLU A 476 34.31 -19.93 42.72
N LEU A 477 34.65 -18.80 43.36
CA LEU A 477 34.38 -17.46 42.83
C LEU A 477 35.31 -17.15 41.65
N ASP A 478 36.59 -17.51 41.75
CA ASP A 478 37.57 -17.38 40.68
C ASP A 478 37.18 -18.27 39.47
N ASP A 479 36.85 -19.54 39.70
CA ASP A 479 36.36 -20.47 38.65
C ASP A 479 35.12 -19.91 37.92
N ARG A 480 34.20 -19.27 38.65
CA ARG A 480 33.00 -18.64 38.08
C ARG A 480 33.36 -17.45 37.21
N GLU A 481 34.33 -16.64 37.63
CA GLU A 481 34.77 -15.48 36.85
C GLU A 481 35.46 -15.91 35.55
N GLU A 482 36.32 -16.92 35.60
CA GLU A 482 36.93 -17.52 34.40
C GLU A 482 35.87 -18.05 33.43
N LEU A 483 34.87 -18.78 33.94
CA LEU A 483 33.75 -19.25 33.11
C LEU A 483 32.98 -18.10 32.47
N ASN A 484 32.72 -17.01 33.21
CA ASN A 484 32.03 -15.84 32.67
C ASN A 484 32.85 -15.19 31.54
N GLN A 485 34.16 -15.09 31.68
CA GLN A 485 35.03 -14.57 30.63
C GLN A 485 34.98 -15.43 29.36
N VAL A 486 34.99 -16.76 29.50
CA VAL A 486 34.81 -17.68 28.36
C VAL A 486 33.42 -17.53 27.72
N ILE A 487 32.36 -17.41 28.52
CA ILE A 487 31.00 -17.16 28.03
C ILE A 487 30.94 -15.86 27.22
N PHE A 488 31.54 -14.79 27.75
CA PHE A 488 31.55 -13.48 27.10
C PHE A 488 32.40 -13.52 25.83
N ALA A 489 33.50 -14.27 25.82
CA ALA A 489 34.33 -14.48 24.65
C ALA A 489 33.55 -15.20 23.54
N ILE A 490 32.89 -16.32 23.83
CA ILE A 490 32.05 -17.04 22.86
C ILE A 490 30.88 -16.16 22.40
N SER A 491 30.26 -15.41 23.31
CA SER A 491 29.18 -14.46 22.97
C SER A 491 29.65 -13.36 22.01
N ALA A 492 30.89 -12.87 22.17
CA ALA A 492 31.44 -11.83 21.31
C ALA A 492 31.72 -12.34 19.87
N GLU A 493 31.91 -13.65 19.66
CA GLU A 493 31.94 -14.26 18.32
C GLU A 493 30.63 -14.02 17.55
N ALA A 494 29.51 -13.87 18.25
CA ALA A 494 28.22 -13.58 17.63
C ALA A 494 28.15 -12.16 17.06
N GLN A 495 29.00 -11.23 17.49
CA GLN A 495 29.03 -9.83 17.00
C GLN A 495 27.64 -9.17 17.04
N LEU A 496 26.90 -9.34 18.14
CA LEU A 496 25.55 -8.83 18.29
C LEU A 496 25.55 -7.32 18.54
N HIS A 497 24.90 -6.56 17.67
CA HIS A 497 24.96 -5.09 17.68
C HIS A 497 24.52 -4.45 19.01
N TYR A 498 23.58 -5.06 19.76
CA TYR A 498 23.07 -4.52 21.03
C TYR A 498 23.98 -4.72 22.24
N GLN A 499 25.04 -5.53 22.11
CA GLN A 499 26.05 -5.77 23.15
C GLN A 499 27.49 -5.45 22.68
N ALA A 500 27.64 -4.99 21.43
CA ALA A 500 28.93 -4.72 20.81
C ALA A 500 29.82 -3.73 21.59
N GLU A 501 29.22 -2.72 22.25
CA GLU A 501 29.99 -1.77 23.09
C GLU A 501 30.61 -2.43 24.32
N VAL A 502 29.87 -3.35 24.95
CA VAL A 502 30.35 -4.08 26.13
C VAL A 502 31.38 -5.14 25.71
N ASP A 503 31.12 -5.84 24.60
CA ASP A 503 32.05 -6.81 24.02
C ASP A 503 33.39 -6.13 23.64
N ALA A 504 33.36 -4.92 23.07
CA ALA A 504 34.57 -4.17 22.74
C ALA A 504 35.29 -3.58 23.97
N ALA A 505 34.57 -3.33 25.07
CA ALA A 505 35.16 -2.86 26.32
C ALA A 505 35.88 -3.98 27.08
N ASP A 506 35.30 -5.18 27.08
CA ASP A 506 35.87 -6.34 27.77
C ASP A 506 36.99 -7.01 26.94
N PHE A 507 36.86 -7.00 25.60
CA PHE A 507 37.84 -7.58 24.67
C PHE A 507 38.30 -6.53 23.63
N PRO A 508 39.15 -5.57 24.03
CA PRO A 508 39.66 -4.56 23.11
C PRO A 508 40.60 -5.15 22.04
N ASP A 509 41.30 -6.24 22.36
CA ASP A 509 42.05 -7.05 21.41
C ASP A 509 41.27 -8.34 21.10
N ALA A 510 41.20 -8.69 19.81
CA ALA A 510 40.53 -9.91 19.38
C ALA A 510 41.31 -11.15 19.78
N ASP A 511 42.63 -11.04 19.95
CA ASP A 511 43.49 -12.17 20.33
C ASP A 511 43.24 -12.59 21.79
N ASP A 512 43.01 -11.65 22.71
CA ASP A 512 42.66 -11.95 24.12
C ASP A 512 41.42 -12.85 24.22
N ARG A 513 40.42 -12.58 23.37
CA ARG A 513 39.19 -13.38 23.28
C ARG A 513 39.48 -14.80 22.79
N LYS A 514 40.33 -14.93 21.77
CA LYS A 514 40.68 -16.21 21.17
C LYS A 514 41.41 -17.09 22.18
N ASP A 515 42.40 -16.52 22.86
CA ASP A 515 43.19 -17.23 23.87
C ASP A 515 42.28 -17.78 24.99
N LEU A 516 41.30 -17.01 25.46
CA LEU A 516 40.30 -17.48 26.43
C LEU A 516 39.46 -18.67 25.92
N ILE A 517 39.07 -18.68 24.64
CA ILE A 517 38.31 -19.80 24.07
C ILE A 517 39.20 -21.02 23.90
N PHE A 518 40.41 -20.84 23.35
CA PHE A 518 41.39 -21.88 23.13
C PHE A 518 41.86 -22.55 24.43
N ASP A 519 42.04 -21.79 25.51
CA ASP A 519 42.48 -22.34 26.79
C ASP A 519 41.30 -22.93 27.62
N SER A 520 40.07 -22.82 27.12
CA SER A 520 38.88 -23.30 27.82
C SER A 520 38.66 -24.81 27.66
N ALA A 521 37.95 -25.42 28.62
CA ALA A 521 37.47 -26.80 28.50
C ALA A 521 36.43 -27.01 27.38
N CYS A 522 36.03 -25.96 26.63
CA CYS A 522 35.08 -26.10 25.53
C CYS A 522 35.74 -26.75 24.31
N ILE A 523 37.02 -26.47 24.05
CA ILE A 523 37.73 -27.02 22.87
C ILE A 523 38.01 -28.52 22.98
N ASP A 524 37.89 -29.11 24.17
CA ASP A 524 37.93 -30.57 24.36
C ASP A 524 36.83 -31.30 23.55
N CYS A 525 35.75 -30.60 23.21
CA CYS A 525 34.58 -31.15 22.51
C CYS A 525 34.17 -30.36 21.26
N HIS A 526 34.74 -29.17 21.04
CA HIS A 526 34.35 -28.23 19.98
C HIS A 526 35.55 -27.78 19.16
N ASN A 527 35.36 -27.56 17.86
CA ASN A 527 36.37 -26.95 17.01
C ASN A 527 36.39 -25.42 17.16
N TYR A 528 37.56 -24.81 16.93
CA TYR A 528 37.76 -23.37 16.83
C TYR A 528 38.95 -23.06 15.88
N GLU A 529 38.79 -22.08 14.98
CA GLU A 529 39.73 -21.60 13.94
C GLU A 529 40.45 -22.68 13.10
N ASP A 530 39.72 -23.71 12.67
CA ASP A 530 40.18 -24.76 11.75
C ASP A 530 41.38 -25.61 12.25
N GLU A 531 41.61 -25.72 13.57
CA GLU A 531 42.69 -26.57 14.13
C GLU A 531 42.42 -28.09 14.04
N TYR A 532 41.21 -28.52 13.66
CA TYR A 532 40.81 -29.93 13.57
C TYR A 532 40.06 -30.26 12.27
N GLU A 533 40.19 -31.50 11.81
CA GLU A 533 39.49 -31.97 10.60
C GLU A 533 37.95 -31.96 10.81
N PRO A 534 37.16 -31.54 9.80
CA PRO A 534 35.70 -31.52 9.91
C PRO A 534 35.14 -32.92 10.18
N GLY A 535 34.46 -33.10 11.32
CA GLY A 535 33.76 -34.35 11.69
C GLY A 535 34.39 -35.19 12.81
N GLU A 536 35.45 -34.71 13.46
CA GLU A 536 36.10 -35.42 14.59
C GLU A 536 35.64 -34.99 15.99
N THR A 537 34.79 -33.96 16.11
CA THR A 537 34.33 -33.42 17.40
C THR A 537 32.85 -33.70 17.69
N ASP A 538 32.52 -33.81 18.98
CA ASP A 538 31.18 -34.15 19.48
C ASP A 538 30.19 -32.96 19.39
N GLY A 539 30.68 -31.73 19.20
CA GLY A 539 29.89 -30.49 19.18
C GLY A 539 30.15 -29.58 17.96
N PRO A 540 29.30 -28.56 17.73
CA PRO A 540 29.47 -27.62 16.61
C PRO A 540 30.71 -26.75 16.74
N ASP A 541 31.24 -26.29 15.60
CA ASP A 541 32.33 -25.32 15.50
C ASP A 541 31.92 -24.00 16.18
N LEU A 542 32.77 -23.52 17.09
CA LEU A 542 32.56 -22.29 17.85
C LEU A 542 33.08 -21.05 17.12
N THR A 543 33.79 -21.22 16.00
CA THR A 543 34.31 -20.11 15.20
C THR A 543 33.15 -19.26 14.68
N GLY A 544 33.07 -18.00 15.12
CA GLY A 544 31.95 -17.12 14.78
C GLY A 544 30.59 -17.63 15.31
N TYR A 545 30.54 -18.39 16.40
CA TYR A 545 29.30 -18.96 16.94
C TYR A 545 28.21 -17.89 17.10
N GLY A 546 27.02 -18.15 16.56
CA GLY A 546 25.90 -17.22 16.62
C GLY A 546 26.02 -15.99 15.70
N SER A 547 27.14 -15.81 14.99
CA SER A 547 27.32 -14.74 14.00
C SER A 547 26.32 -14.82 12.85
N ARG A 548 26.22 -13.74 12.07
CA ARG A 548 25.38 -13.73 10.86
C ARG A 548 25.74 -14.87 9.91
N GLN A 549 27.04 -15.09 9.68
CA GLN A 549 27.53 -16.15 8.80
C GLN A 549 27.16 -17.52 9.37
N TRP A 550 27.48 -17.76 10.64
CA TRP A 550 27.22 -19.05 11.30
C TRP A 550 25.74 -19.43 11.30
N LEU A 551 24.84 -18.47 11.60
CA LEU A 551 23.39 -18.72 11.55
C LEU A 551 22.88 -18.93 10.11
N THR A 552 23.44 -18.22 9.13
CA THR A 552 23.08 -18.39 7.71
C THR A 552 23.47 -19.78 7.23
N GLU A 553 24.68 -20.24 7.55
CA GLU A 553 25.18 -21.57 7.22
C GLU A 553 24.38 -22.67 7.93
N LEU A 554 24.06 -22.49 9.22
CA LEU A 554 23.24 -23.43 9.99
C LEU A 554 21.84 -23.60 9.39
N ILE A 555 21.16 -22.51 9.04
CA ILE A 555 19.82 -22.57 8.44
C ILE A 555 19.90 -23.16 7.02
N SER A 556 20.96 -22.85 6.28
CA SER A 556 21.15 -23.33 4.91
C SER A 556 21.41 -24.84 4.87
N ASN A 557 22.32 -25.33 5.70
CA ASN A 557 22.66 -26.75 5.85
C ASN A 557 23.10 -27.08 7.29
N PRO A 558 22.18 -27.51 8.17
CA PRO A 558 22.52 -27.89 9.54
C PRO A 558 23.31 -29.20 9.64
N ALA A 559 23.33 -30.01 8.56
CA ALA A 559 24.11 -31.25 8.46
C ALA A 559 25.54 -31.02 7.94
N ASN A 560 25.97 -29.77 7.79
CA ASN A 560 27.37 -29.45 7.56
C ASN A 560 28.21 -29.92 8.77
N PRO A 561 29.39 -30.56 8.56
CA PRO A 561 30.28 -30.97 9.65
C PRO A 561 30.73 -29.84 10.59
N LYS A 562 30.74 -28.58 10.14
CA LYS A 562 30.99 -27.41 11.01
C LYS A 562 29.85 -27.13 12.01
N HIS A 563 28.67 -27.71 11.78
CA HIS A 563 27.51 -27.55 12.66
C HIS A 563 27.17 -28.87 13.36
N TYR A 564 26.09 -29.53 12.99
CA TYR A 564 25.66 -30.76 13.65
C TYR A 564 25.97 -32.03 12.84
N GLY A 565 26.47 -31.93 11.60
CA GLY A 565 26.89 -33.10 10.82
C GLY A 565 25.81 -34.21 10.77
N GLU A 566 26.24 -35.45 11.01
CA GLU A 566 25.34 -36.61 11.13
C GLU A 566 24.47 -36.57 12.41
N ASN A 567 24.83 -35.75 13.40
CA ASN A 567 24.08 -35.57 14.64
C ASN A 567 22.89 -34.61 14.49
N ASN A 568 22.67 -34.00 13.32
CA ASN A 568 21.48 -33.19 13.07
C ASN A 568 20.20 -34.03 13.26
N ASP A 569 19.47 -33.74 14.34
CA ASP A 569 18.29 -34.52 14.75
C ASP A 569 17.17 -34.49 13.70
N ARG A 570 16.68 -33.30 13.36
CA ARG A 570 15.51 -33.15 12.46
C ARG A 570 15.42 -31.82 11.73
N MET A 571 16.42 -30.94 11.84
CA MET A 571 16.35 -29.62 11.21
C MET A 571 16.51 -29.76 9.69
N PRO A 572 15.57 -29.26 8.87
CA PRO A 572 15.71 -29.27 7.42
C PRO A 572 16.87 -28.36 6.96
N ALA A 573 17.57 -28.76 5.90
CA ALA A 573 18.49 -27.89 5.17
C ALA A 573 17.69 -26.94 4.26
N PHE A 574 17.30 -25.77 4.77
CA PHE A 574 16.37 -24.87 4.08
C PHE A 574 16.96 -24.30 2.78
N GLY A 575 18.27 -24.04 2.76
CA GLY A 575 18.98 -23.54 1.58
C GLY A 575 19.17 -24.63 0.52
N GLU A 576 19.72 -25.79 0.89
CA GLU A 576 19.98 -26.89 -0.05
C GLU A 576 18.71 -27.48 -0.64
N LYS A 577 17.63 -27.57 0.16
CA LYS A 577 16.32 -28.04 -0.31
C LYS A 577 15.49 -26.95 -0.99
N GLN A 578 16.04 -25.74 -1.15
CA GLN A 578 15.37 -24.58 -1.75
C GLN A 578 14.01 -24.26 -1.09
N MET A 579 13.88 -24.52 0.21
CA MET A 579 12.69 -24.19 0.99
C MET A 579 12.66 -22.69 1.32
N LEU A 580 13.84 -22.08 1.49
CA LEU A 580 14.04 -20.65 1.59
C LEU A 580 15.13 -20.21 0.61
N THR A 581 14.94 -19.03 0.02
CA THR A 581 15.97 -18.37 -0.79
C THR A 581 17.02 -17.71 0.10
N GLU A 582 18.23 -17.50 -0.43
CA GLU A 582 19.32 -16.83 0.31
C GLU A 582 18.92 -15.46 0.89
N PRO A 583 18.20 -14.56 0.17
CA PRO A 583 17.69 -13.33 0.75
C PRO A 583 16.72 -13.55 1.92
N GLN A 584 15.84 -14.56 1.83
CA GLN A 584 14.89 -14.88 2.92
C GLN A 584 15.61 -15.39 4.16
N ILE A 585 16.64 -16.23 3.99
CA ILE A 585 17.49 -16.66 5.11
C ILE A 585 18.18 -15.43 5.73
N GLY A 586 18.73 -14.53 4.91
CA GLY A 586 19.36 -13.30 5.39
C GLY A 586 18.41 -12.39 6.19
N VAL A 587 17.15 -12.26 5.77
CA VAL A 587 16.09 -11.51 6.48
C VAL A 587 15.74 -12.18 7.81
N LEU A 588 15.60 -13.52 7.81
CA LEU A 588 15.31 -14.29 9.02
C LEU A 588 16.44 -14.19 10.04
N VAL A 589 17.70 -14.35 9.61
CA VAL A 589 18.89 -14.24 10.45
C VAL A 589 19.03 -12.83 11.01
N SER A 590 18.86 -11.80 10.18
CA SER A 590 18.80 -10.41 10.64
C SER A 590 17.75 -10.23 11.74
N TRP A 591 16.55 -10.78 11.56
CA TRP A 591 15.49 -10.64 12.55
C TRP A 591 15.82 -11.35 13.88
N LEU A 592 16.33 -12.59 13.83
CA LEU A 592 16.76 -13.32 15.03
C LEU A 592 17.86 -12.57 15.80
N ARG A 593 18.76 -11.90 15.09
CA ARG A 593 19.84 -11.08 15.65
C ARG A 593 19.41 -9.66 16.02
N GLN A 594 18.12 -9.34 15.83
CA GLN A 594 17.52 -8.01 16.04
C GLN A 594 18.12 -6.90 15.16
N GLU A 595 18.69 -7.25 14.01
CA GLU A 595 19.36 -6.36 13.06
C GLU A 595 18.40 -5.85 11.99
N TRP A 596 17.87 -4.65 12.17
CA TRP A 596 17.11 -3.93 11.15
C TRP A 596 17.30 -2.43 11.30
N TYR A 597 16.96 -1.69 10.25
CA TYR A 597 17.00 -0.23 10.30
C TYR A 597 15.97 0.32 11.29
N GLU A 598 16.43 1.13 12.24
CA GLU A 598 15.60 1.94 13.13
C GLU A 598 16.02 3.42 13.05
N PRO A 599 15.06 4.35 12.90
CA PRO A 599 15.40 5.77 12.85
C PRO A 599 16.08 6.23 14.15
N GLY A 600 17.28 6.81 14.04
CA GLY A 600 18.00 7.43 15.16
C GLY A 600 18.83 6.47 16.01
N ARG A 601 19.03 5.23 15.56
CA ARG A 601 19.96 4.27 16.12
C ARG A 601 21.18 4.08 15.22
#